data_AF-A0A7V3BGI4-F1
#
_entry.id   AF-A0A7V3BGI4-F1
#
_cell.length_a   1.000
_cell.length_b   1.000
_cell.length_c   1.000
_cell.angle_alpha   90.00
_cell.angle_beta   90.00
_cell.angle_gamma   90.00
#
_symmetry.space_group_name_H-M   'P 1'
#
loop_
_entity.id
_entity.type
_entity.pdbx_description
1 polymer ?
#
loop_
_entity_poly.entity_id
_entity_poly.type
_entity_poly.pdbx_seq_one_letter_code
_entity_poly.pdbx_strand_id
1 'polypeptide(L)'
;MARTTLDRSLFRAGDTVHMKHILGVQDLRGFSRVPADQSPNLLSIRHLGSEEKYEFPVQWDVIGVAENTWTIPKGAKLGHHQIVLVRKSNPQGGNGGGVEPEWISGEFRVEEFRVPVMRGIIQAPTAPQIGVTELPVDLAVQYLAGGGAGHLPVILRAQLRPKSVVFPADFEGFVFANGQVKEAIVRSGRSVAADDEASTLTAGKGAVHQRLELRLDAAGTARATITELPQAAVPLDFLLELEYSDPKGEVQTVATTVRYGRRLSLRG
;
A
#
# COMPACT_ATOMS: atom_id res chain seq x y z
N MET A 1 7.07 -1.85 28.20
CA MET A 1 6.63 -1.39 26.87
C MET A 1 7.15 0.03 26.65
N ALA A 2 7.71 0.30 25.48
CA ALA A 2 8.08 1.65 25.07
C ALA A 2 7.54 1.91 23.67
N ARG A 3 6.96 3.08 23.43
CA ARG A 3 6.40 3.46 22.13
C ARG A 3 6.66 4.92 21.85
N THR A 4 6.90 5.24 20.59
CA THR A 4 7.03 6.60 20.09
C THR A 4 5.91 6.87 19.10
N THR A 5 5.22 7.99 19.28
CA THR A 5 4.27 8.53 18.33
C THR A 5 4.91 9.71 17.61
N LEU A 6 4.72 9.73 16.28
CA LEU A 6 5.23 10.76 15.38
C LEU A 6 4.05 11.53 14.77
N ASP A 7 4.29 12.77 14.35
CA ASP A 7 3.35 13.55 13.54
C ASP A 7 3.13 12.96 12.14
N ARG A 8 4.19 12.36 11.57
CA ARG A 8 4.18 11.59 10.32
C ARG A 8 5.26 10.52 10.33
N SER A 9 5.19 9.57 9.39
CA SER A 9 6.17 8.47 9.26
C SER A 9 7.14 8.63 8.09
N LEU A 10 6.97 9.66 7.25
CA LEU A 10 7.78 9.93 6.06
C LEU A 10 8.25 11.40 6.08
N PHE A 11 9.55 11.60 5.96
CA PHE A 11 10.22 12.91 6.04
C PHE A 11 11.20 13.11 4.90
N ARG A 12 11.59 14.35 4.65
CA ARG A 12 12.71 14.71 3.78
C ARG A 12 13.90 15.19 4.61
N ALA A 13 15.09 15.17 4.01
CA ALA A 13 16.23 15.86 4.59
C ALA A 13 15.92 17.36 4.77
N GLY A 14 16.22 17.90 5.97
CA GLY A 14 15.84 19.26 6.37
C GLY A 14 14.50 19.36 7.10
N ASP A 15 13.64 18.33 7.06
CA ASP A 15 12.42 18.31 7.86
C ASP A 15 12.73 18.16 9.35
N THR A 16 11.78 18.55 10.19
CA THR A 16 11.84 18.35 11.63
C THR A 16 10.90 17.21 12.04
N VAL A 17 11.45 16.24 12.76
CA VAL A 17 10.74 15.11 13.35
C VAL A 17 10.33 15.46 14.76
N HIS A 18 9.03 15.35 15.06
CA HIS A 18 8.49 15.51 16.40
C HIS A 18 8.17 14.14 16.98
N MET A 19 8.73 13.85 18.16
CA MET A 19 8.64 12.54 18.79
C MET A 19 8.04 12.68 20.17
N LYS A 20 6.96 11.93 20.42
CA LYS A 20 6.39 11.74 21.75
C LYS A 20 6.60 10.30 22.18
N HIS A 21 7.38 10.11 23.23
CA HIS A 21 7.69 8.82 23.81
C HIS A 21 6.75 8.52 24.97
N ILE A 22 6.30 7.27 25.05
CA ILE A 22 5.44 6.75 26.12
C ILE A 22 6.09 5.49 26.66
N LEU A 23 6.29 5.47 27.98
CA LEU A 23 6.92 4.37 28.70
C LEU A 23 5.97 3.83 29.76
N GLY A 24 5.75 2.52 29.74
CA GLY A 24 4.88 1.86 30.71
C GLY A 24 5.27 0.40 30.94
N VAL A 25 4.95 -0.10 32.13
CA VAL A 25 5.00 -1.52 32.48
C VAL A 25 3.58 -2.04 32.54
N GLN A 26 3.34 -3.21 31.98
CA GLN A 26 2.08 -3.91 32.19
C GLN A 26 2.17 -4.71 33.49
N ASP A 27 1.23 -4.49 34.40
CA ASP A 27 1.08 -5.28 35.62
C ASP A 27 -0.35 -5.87 35.70
N LEU A 28 -0.61 -6.68 36.73
CA LEU A 28 -1.92 -7.32 36.94
C LEU A 28 -3.06 -6.31 37.18
N ARG A 29 -2.75 -5.03 37.43
CA ARG A 29 -3.69 -3.94 37.68
C ARG A 29 -3.83 -3.00 36.48
N GLY A 30 -3.11 -3.26 35.38
CA GLY A 30 -3.15 -2.46 34.16
C GLY A 30 -1.76 -1.93 33.76
N PHE A 31 -1.66 -0.63 33.53
CA PHE A 31 -0.40 0.04 33.19
C PHE A 31 0.17 0.79 34.39
N SER A 32 1.39 0.45 34.75
CA SER A 32 2.14 1.05 35.85
C SER A 32 3.38 1.78 35.33
N ARG A 33 3.82 2.77 36.11
CA ARG A 33 4.98 3.61 35.79
C ARG A 33 6.30 2.81 35.88
N VAL A 34 7.24 3.09 34.98
CA VAL A 34 8.62 2.62 35.12
C VAL A 34 9.36 3.52 36.13
N PRO A 35 10.00 2.95 37.17
CA PRO A 35 10.85 3.72 38.09
C PRO A 35 11.91 4.56 37.37
N ALA A 36 12.26 5.73 37.91
CA ALA A 36 13.16 6.68 37.24
C ALA A 36 14.57 6.10 36.99
N ASP A 37 15.07 5.29 37.93
CA ASP A 37 16.33 4.55 37.83
C ASP A 37 16.30 3.45 36.76
N GLN A 38 15.11 3.01 36.37
CA GLN A 38 14.91 1.98 35.35
C GLN A 38 14.55 2.56 33.98
N SER A 39 14.28 3.86 33.90
CA SER A 39 13.84 4.54 32.69
C SER A 39 15.01 4.80 31.74
N PRO A 40 14.81 4.77 30.40
CA PRO A 40 15.80 5.21 29.43
C PRO A 40 16.18 6.67 29.68
N ASN A 41 17.43 7.06 29.44
CA ASN A 41 17.88 8.45 29.58
C ASN A 41 18.36 9.05 28.25
N LEU A 42 18.36 8.24 27.19
CA LEU A 42 18.87 8.61 25.88
C LEU A 42 17.95 8.10 24.77
N LEU A 43 17.75 8.94 23.77
CA LEU A 43 17.14 8.62 22.49
C LEU A 43 18.27 8.47 21.47
N SER A 44 18.29 7.34 20.76
CA SER A 44 19.21 7.07 19.65
C SER A 44 18.38 6.86 18.38
N ILE A 45 18.50 7.78 17.43
CA ILE A 45 17.96 7.64 16.07
C ILE A 45 19.03 6.97 15.22
N ARG A 46 18.74 5.79 14.67
CA ARG A 46 19.72 4.95 13.94
C ARG A 46 19.25 4.72 12.52
N HIS A 47 20.09 5.02 11.53
CA HIS A 47 19.78 4.70 10.15
C HIS A 47 20.01 3.20 9.88
N LEU A 48 19.03 2.50 9.33
CA LEU A 48 19.17 1.08 8.97
C LEU A 48 19.97 0.96 7.67
N GLY A 49 21.13 0.31 7.74
CA GLY A 49 22.04 0.14 6.61
C GLY A 49 23.28 1.03 6.65
N SER A 50 23.46 1.82 7.71
CA SER A 50 24.73 2.48 8.03
C SER A 50 24.98 2.47 9.54
N GLU A 51 26.13 2.95 9.97
CA GLU A 51 26.44 3.18 11.40
C GLU A 51 26.04 4.60 11.87
N GLU A 52 25.31 5.34 11.04
CA GLU A 52 24.90 6.70 11.36
C GLU A 52 23.85 6.70 12.48
N LYS A 53 24.16 7.42 13.56
CA LYS A 53 23.27 7.59 14.69
C LYS A 53 23.30 9.01 15.24
N TYR A 54 22.15 9.44 15.75
CA TYR A 54 21.96 10.73 16.41
C TYR A 54 21.43 10.48 17.82
N GLU A 55 22.10 11.02 18.82
CA GLU A 55 21.80 10.77 20.23
C GLU A 55 21.30 12.06 20.93
N PHE A 56 20.21 11.95 21.67
CA PHE A 56 19.57 13.05 22.38
C PHE A 56 19.21 12.64 23.82
N PRO A 57 19.29 13.53 24.81
CA PRO A 57 18.79 13.25 26.15
C PRO A 57 17.27 13.08 26.13
N VAL A 58 16.76 12.19 26.98
CA VAL A 58 15.31 11.98 27.18
C VAL A 58 14.95 12.39 28.60
N GLN A 59 13.95 13.25 28.72
CA GLN A 59 13.43 13.72 30.00
C GLN A 59 11.99 13.25 30.16
N TRP A 60 11.77 12.33 31.09
CA TRP A 60 10.44 11.80 31.39
C TRP A 60 9.71 12.69 32.39
N ASP A 61 8.45 12.95 32.12
CA ASP A 61 7.54 13.61 33.05
C ASP A 61 7.01 12.65 34.13
N VAL A 62 6.09 13.16 34.95
CA VAL A 62 5.50 12.42 36.07
C VAL A 62 4.58 11.26 35.62
N ILE A 63 4.10 11.27 34.38
CA ILE A 63 3.20 10.25 33.81
C ILE A 63 3.91 9.28 32.85
N GLY A 64 5.23 9.36 32.68
CA GLY A 64 6.00 8.46 31.82
C GLY A 64 5.96 8.84 30.34
N VAL A 65 5.83 10.14 30.06
CA VAL A 65 5.89 10.72 28.72
C VAL A 65 7.17 11.55 28.58
N ALA A 66 7.79 11.52 27.40
CA ALA A 66 8.90 12.40 27.05
C ALA A 66 8.72 12.94 25.63
N GLU A 67 9.29 14.10 25.34
CA GLU A 67 9.20 14.73 24.02
C GLU A 67 10.59 15.10 23.52
N ASN A 68 10.85 14.78 22.25
CA ASN A 68 12.09 15.12 21.56
C ASN A 68 11.76 15.69 20.18
N THR A 69 12.60 16.61 19.72
CA THR A 69 12.50 17.19 18.37
C THR A 69 13.87 17.09 17.70
N TRP A 70 13.89 16.68 16.44
CA TRP A 70 15.12 16.55 15.67
C TRP A 70 14.95 17.09 14.25
N THR A 71 15.73 18.10 13.88
CA THR A 71 15.82 18.55 12.48
C THR A 71 16.82 17.69 11.72
N ILE A 72 16.33 16.97 10.70
CA ILE A 72 17.12 16.05 9.89
C ILE A 72 18.17 16.86 9.11
N PRO A 73 19.48 16.58 9.27
CA PRO A 73 20.50 17.25 8.47
C PRO A 73 20.28 17.05 6.97
N LYS A 74 20.60 18.06 6.15
CA LYS A 74 20.45 17.98 4.68
C LYS A 74 21.25 16.84 4.04
N GLY A 75 22.32 16.38 4.70
CA GLY A 75 23.15 15.27 4.26
C GLY A 75 22.89 13.93 4.97
N ALA A 76 21.80 13.82 5.74
CA ALA A 76 21.44 12.57 6.40
C ALA A 76 21.16 11.47 5.36
N LYS A 77 21.45 10.21 5.72
CA LYS A 77 21.19 9.08 4.81
C LYS A 77 19.70 8.92 4.55
N LEU A 78 19.35 8.52 3.33
CA LEU A 78 17.97 8.21 2.96
C LEU A 78 17.67 6.74 3.29
N GLY A 79 16.47 6.48 3.78
CA GLY A 79 16.01 5.15 4.14
C GLY A 79 15.32 5.11 5.49
N HIS A 80 15.27 3.90 6.06
CA HIS A 80 14.61 3.64 7.33
C HIS A 80 15.48 4.12 8.49
N HIS A 81 14.85 4.83 9.42
CA HIS A 81 15.45 5.27 10.67
C HIS A 81 14.67 4.67 11.82
N GLN A 82 15.39 4.09 12.77
CA GLN A 82 14.85 3.46 13.95
C GLN A 82 15.03 4.36 15.17
N ILE A 83 13.98 4.46 15.98
CA ILE A 83 13.96 5.23 17.22
C ILE A 83 14.19 4.27 18.38
N VAL A 84 15.38 4.31 18.96
CA VAL A 84 15.80 3.42 20.06
C VAL A 84 15.94 4.24 21.33
N LEU A 85 15.21 3.86 22.38
CA LEU A 85 15.40 4.41 23.71
C LEU A 85 16.45 3.56 24.43
N VAL A 86 17.46 4.18 25.01
CA VAL A 86 18.61 3.52 25.65
C VAL A 86 18.71 3.99 27.10
N ARG A 87 18.97 3.05 28.01
CA ARG A 87 19.35 3.37 29.38
C ARG A 87 20.85 3.21 29.56
N LYS A 88 21.59 4.32 29.45
CA LYS A 88 23.02 4.36 29.76
C LYS A 88 23.23 4.34 31.27
N SER A 89 24.06 3.43 31.77
CA SER A 89 24.49 3.38 33.17
C SER A 89 25.44 4.55 33.48
N ASN A 90 25.33 5.11 34.68
CA ASN A 90 26.17 6.25 35.09
C ASN A 90 27.62 5.78 35.31
N PRO A 91 28.65 6.39 34.68
CA PRO A 91 30.04 5.91 34.79
C PRO A 91 30.61 5.92 36.22
N GLN A 92 30.00 6.65 37.16
CA GLN A 92 30.48 6.79 38.54
C GLN A 92 30.05 5.65 39.49
N GLY A 93 29.13 4.77 39.07
CA GLY A 93 28.72 3.60 39.84
C GLY A 93 29.37 2.35 39.26
N GLY A 94 30.47 1.90 39.87
CA GLY A 94 31.29 0.78 39.40
C GLY A 94 30.49 -0.49 39.10
N ASN A 95 30.17 -0.68 37.82
CA ASN A 95 29.93 -1.96 37.13
C ASN A 95 29.87 -1.66 35.62
N GLY A 96 31.01 -1.24 35.07
CA GLY A 96 31.19 -0.87 33.66
C GLY A 96 31.27 -2.07 32.71
N GLY A 97 30.30 -2.98 32.76
CA GLY A 97 30.26 -4.17 31.90
C GLY A 97 28.88 -4.75 31.61
N GLY A 98 27.80 -4.10 32.06
CA GLY A 98 26.43 -4.55 31.75
C GLY A 98 25.98 -4.10 30.35
N VAL A 99 25.24 -4.96 29.65
CA VAL A 99 24.54 -4.59 28.41
C VAL A 99 23.57 -3.45 28.73
N GLU A 100 23.74 -2.30 28.05
CA GLU A 100 22.81 -1.18 28.16
C GLU A 100 21.43 -1.62 27.65
N PRO A 101 20.37 -1.55 28.47
CA PRO A 101 19.04 -1.90 27.99
C PRO A 101 18.58 -0.93 26.91
N GLU A 102 18.08 -1.50 25.81
CA GLU A 102 17.57 -0.75 24.67
C GLU A 102 16.16 -1.20 24.32
N TRP A 103 15.34 -0.25 23.87
CA TRP A 103 13.97 -0.48 23.42
C TRP A 103 13.74 0.21 22.09
N ILE A 104 13.50 -0.58 21.05
CA ILE A 104 12.98 -0.07 19.79
C ILE A 104 11.56 0.42 20.04
N SER A 105 11.34 1.72 19.83
CA SER A 105 10.10 2.40 20.20
C SER A 105 9.31 2.92 19.00
N GLY A 106 9.94 3.00 17.83
CA GLY A 106 9.30 3.44 16.59
C GLY A 106 10.29 3.46 15.43
N GLU A 107 9.77 3.79 14.25
CA GLU A 107 10.55 3.96 13.03
C GLU A 107 9.91 5.03 12.14
N PHE A 108 10.71 5.62 11.26
CA PHE A 108 10.27 6.51 10.20
C PHE A 108 11.20 6.39 9.01
N ARG A 109 10.81 6.97 7.88
CA ARG A 109 11.61 6.95 6.66
C ARG A 109 12.01 8.36 6.25
N VAL A 110 13.25 8.52 5.82
CA VAL A 110 13.75 9.76 5.21
C VAL A 110 13.95 9.49 3.73
N GLU A 111 13.21 10.18 2.87
CA GLU A 111 13.27 9.99 1.42
C GLU A 111 13.21 11.30 0.65
N GLU A 112 13.59 11.23 -0.62
CA GLU A 112 13.21 12.22 -1.61
C GLU A 112 11.89 11.81 -2.28
N PHE A 113 10.78 12.29 -1.72
CA PHE A 113 9.49 12.19 -2.39
C PHE A 113 9.08 13.53 -2.98
N ARG A 114 8.04 13.52 -3.82
CA ARG A 114 7.35 14.73 -4.28
C ARG A 114 5.92 14.69 -3.74
N VAL A 115 5.36 15.86 -3.44
CA VAL A 115 3.96 15.93 -2.96
C VAL A 115 3.09 16.07 -4.20
N PRO A 116 2.13 15.14 -4.44
CA PRO A 116 1.18 15.27 -5.53
C PRO A 116 0.43 16.60 -5.41
N VAL A 117 0.19 17.28 -6.53
CA VAL A 117 -0.61 18.53 -6.57
C VAL A 117 -2.03 18.29 -7.09
N MET A 118 -2.30 17.09 -7.59
CA MET A 118 -3.58 16.64 -8.12
C MET A 118 -3.93 15.25 -7.57
N ARG A 119 -5.21 14.89 -7.67
CA ARG A 119 -5.71 13.53 -7.41
C ARG A 119 -6.69 13.12 -8.49
N GLY A 120 -6.46 11.94 -9.06
CA GLY A 120 -7.38 11.25 -9.95
C GLY A 120 -8.37 10.36 -9.20
N ILE A 121 -9.55 10.16 -9.78
CA ILE A 121 -10.63 9.33 -9.25
C ILE A 121 -11.21 8.53 -10.39
N ILE A 122 -11.38 7.22 -10.17
CA ILE A 122 -12.13 6.32 -11.06
C ILE A 122 -13.34 5.84 -10.29
N GLN A 123 -14.52 6.28 -10.69
CA GLN A 123 -15.79 5.83 -10.14
C GLN A 123 -16.37 4.77 -11.07
N ALA A 124 -16.20 3.52 -10.65
CA ALA A 124 -16.73 2.35 -11.34
C ALA A 124 -17.85 1.69 -10.51
N PRO A 125 -18.73 0.88 -11.13
CA PRO A 125 -19.75 0.13 -10.42
C PRO A 125 -19.19 -0.73 -9.29
N THR A 126 -19.77 -0.60 -8.09
CA THR A 126 -19.35 -1.35 -6.90
C THR A 126 -19.87 -2.79 -6.88
N ALA A 127 -21.04 -3.02 -7.50
CA ALA A 127 -21.61 -4.35 -7.65
C ALA A 127 -20.81 -5.18 -8.67
N PRO A 128 -20.66 -6.49 -8.47
CA PRO A 128 -20.08 -7.37 -9.48
C PRO A 128 -20.81 -7.25 -10.82
N GLN A 129 -20.03 -7.12 -11.89
CA GLN A 129 -20.54 -6.97 -13.24
C GLN A 129 -20.67 -8.34 -13.89
N ILE A 130 -21.91 -8.83 -14.01
CA ILE A 130 -22.19 -10.21 -14.42
C ILE A 130 -22.78 -10.24 -15.83
N GLY A 131 -22.03 -10.79 -16.79
CA GLY A 131 -22.48 -10.99 -18.17
C GLY A 131 -22.71 -9.70 -18.95
N VAL A 132 -22.19 -8.57 -18.47
CA VAL A 132 -22.28 -7.28 -19.17
C VAL A 132 -21.31 -7.23 -20.35
N THR A 133 -21.67 -6.54 -21.42
CA THR A 133 -20.82 -6.33 -22.59
C THR A 133 -20.12 -4.97 -22.58
N GLU A 134 -20.57 -4.07 -21.69
CA GLU A 134 -20.07 -2.72 -21.54
C GLU A 134 -19.96 -2.36 -20.06
N LEU A 135 -18.95 -1.57 -19.71
CA LEU A 135 -18.70 -1.09 -18.36
C LEU A 135 -18.55 0.44 -18.38
N PRO A 136 -19.59 1.19 -17.97
CA PRO A 136 -19.49 2.64 -17.83
C PRO A 136 -18.65 2.99 -16.61
N VAL A 137 -17.79 4.00 -16.75
CA VAL A 137 -16.94 4.53 -15.69
C VAL A 137 -16.91 6.05 -15.75
N ASP A 138 -16.98 6.67 -14.58
CA ASP A 138 -16.83 8.12 -14.43
C ASP A 138 -15.42 8.43 -13.92
N LEU A 139 -14.77 9.41 -14.52
CA LEU A 139 -13.40 9.81 -14.26
C LEU A 139 -13.40 11.26 -13.77
N ALA A 140 -12.53 11.56 -12.80
CA ALA A 140 -12.30 12.93 -12.36
C ALA A 140 -10.83 13.14 -12.02
N VAL A 141 -10.30 14.32 -12.32
CA VAL A 141 -9.00 14.78 -11.81
C VAL A 141 -9.19 16.16 -11.19
N GLN A 142 -8.71 16.32 -9.96
CA GLN A 142 -8.91 17.54 -9.17
C GLN A 142 -7.57 18.01 -8.60
N TYR A 143 -7.39 19.32 -8.49
CA TYR A 143 -6.26 19.89 -7.75
C TYR A 143 -6.47 19.70 -6.25
N LEU A 144 -5.41 19.37 -5.51
CA LEU A 144 -5.51 19.24 -4.05
C LEU A 144 -5.81 20.57 -3.34
N ALA A 145 -5.46 21.69 -3.99
CA ALA A 145 -5.83 23.04 -3.52
C ALA A 145 -7.31 23.40 -3.80
N GLY A 146 -8.04 22.56 -4.52
CA GLY A 146 -9.43 22.78 -4.95
C GLY A 146 -9.56 23.06 -6.45
N GLY A 147 -10.73 22.73 -7.00
CA GLY A 147 -11.05 22.88 -8.42
C GLY A 147 -10.74 21.64 -9.27
N GLY A 148 -11.45 21.50 -10.38
CA GLY A 148 -11.24 20.43 -11.36
C GLY A 148 -10.08 20.73 -12.30
N ALA A 149 -9.33 19.69 -12.69
CA ALA A 149 -8.29 19.79 -13.72
C ALA A 149 -8.93 19.78 -15.10
N GLY A 150 -9.53 20.90 -15.47
CA GLY A 150 -10.28 21.03 -16.72
C GLY A 150 -9.42 20.84 -17.96
N HIS A 151 -10.00 20.23 -19.01
CA HIS A 151 -9.34 20.04 -20.30
C HIS A 151 -8.05 19.20 -20.28
N LEU A 152 -7.78 18.50 -19.17
CA LEU A 152 -6.60 17.67 -19.01
C LEU A 152 -6.70 16.42 -19.92
N PRO A 153 -5.68 16.12 -20.75
CA PRO A 153 -5.60 14.83 -21.39
C PRO A 153 -5.34 13.73 -20.36
N VAL A 154 -6.09 12.64 -20.44
CA VAL A 154 -5.97 11.48 -19.56
C VAL A 154 -6.04 10.19 -20.38
N ILE A 155 -5.47 9.12 -19.84
CA ILE A 155 -5.50 7.80 -20.46
C ILE A 155 -6.10 6.81 -19.47
N LEU A 156 -7.22 6.20 -19.83
CA LEU A 156 -7.82 5.09 -19.10
C LEU A 156 -7.37 3.77 -19.74
N ARG A 157 -6.71 2.90 -18.98
CA ARG A 157 -6.40 1.52 -19.37
C ARG A 157 -7.30 0.55 -18.59
N ALA A 158 -7.89 -0.39 -19.31
CA ALA A 158 -8.63 -1.51 -18.74
C ALA A 158 -7.85 -2.80 -18.99
N GLN A 159 -7.50 -3.51 -17.93
CA GLN A 159 -6.78 -4.79 -18.00
C GLN A 159 -7.64 -5.91 -17.41
N LEU A 160 -7.78 -7.03 -18.11
CA LEU A 160 -8.38 -8.23 -17.53
C LEU A 160 -7.33 -9.07 -16.84
N ARG A 161 -7.65 -9.49 -15.61
CA ARG A 161 -6.82 -10.37 -14.81
C ARG A 161 -7.65 -11.58 -14.37
N PRO A 162 -7.11 -12.80 -14.46
CA PRO A 162 -7.71 -13.95 -13.81
C PRO A 162 -7.90 -13.66 -12.31
N LYS A 163 -9.11 -13.88 -11.80
CA LYS A 163 -9.35 -13.74 -10.38
C LYS A 163 -9.05 -15.06 -9.68
N SER A 164 -8.07 -15.04 -8.77
CA SER A 164 -7.89 -16.15 -7.83
C SER A 164 -8.94 -16.03 -6.72
N VAL A 165 -9.80 -17.03 -6.59
CA VAL A 165 -10.81 -17.07 -5.53
C VAL A 165 -10.22 -17.86 -4.36
N VAL A 166 -9.96 -17.20 -3.24
CA VAL A 166 -9.57 -17.85 -1.99
C VAL A 166 -10.83 -18.19 -1.22
N PHE A 167 -11.02 -19.47 -0.89
CA PHE A 167 -12.18 -19.95 -0.16
C PHE A 167 -11.90 -20.08 1.34
N PRO A 168 -12.91 -19.92 2.21
CA PRO A 168 -12.81 -20.23 3.63
C PRO A 168 -12.37 -21.67 3.87
N ALA A 169 -11.78 -21.94 5.04
CA ALA A 169 -11.17 -23.23 5.42
C ALA A 169 -12.10 -24.45 5.27
N ASP A 170 -13.42 -24.24 5.30
CA ASP A 170 -14.42 -25.30 5.17
C ASP A 170 -14.48 -25.94 3.76
N PHE A 171 -13.70 -25.45 2.79
CA PHE A 171 -13.63 -25.94 1.41
C PHE A 171 -12.22 -26.44 1.00
N GLU A 172 -11.40 -26.88 1.94
CA GLU A 172 -10.14 -27.55 1.63
C GLU A 172 -10.35 -28.77 0.71
N GLY A 173 -9.65 -28.81 -0.42
CA GLY A 173 -9.73 -29.91 -1.41
C GLY A 173 -10.62 -29.64 -2.63
N PHE A 174 -11.38 -28.54 -2.67
CA PHE A 174 -12.17 -28.17 -3.84
C PHE A 174 -11.47 -27.10 -4.68
N VAL A 175 -11.39 -27.33 -5.99
CA VAL A 175 -10.92 -26.35 -6.98
C VAL A 175 -12.12 -25.85 -7.78
N PHE A 176 -12.44 -24.57 -7.64
CA PHE A 176 -13.46 -23.90 -8.44
C PHE A 176 -12.81 -23.04 -9.53
N ALA A 177 -13.48 -22.86 -10.67
CA ALA A 177 -13.00 -22.11 -11.85
C ALA A 177 -11.86 -22.76 -12.68
N ASN A 178 -11.86 -24.09 -12.86
CA ASN A 178 -10.90 -24.81 -13.73
C ASN A 178 -11.13 -24.60 -15.25
N GLY A 179 -11.76 -23.49 -15.66
CA GLY A 179 -12.21 -23.29 -17.04
C GLY A 179 -13.35 -24.23 -17.45
N GLN A 180 -13.65 -24.28 -18.76
CA GLN A 180 -14.65 -25.19 -19.29
C GLN A 180 -14.16 -26.63 -19.19
N VAL A 181 -14.92 -27.52 -18.55
CA VAL A 181 -14.71 -28.95 -18.65
C VAL A 181 -15.17 -29.37 -20.06
N LYS A 182 -14.23 -29.59 -20.99
CA LYS A 182 -14.54 -30.32 -22.22
C LYS A 182 -14.78 -31.77 -21.81
N GLU A 183 -16.01 -32.28 -21.90
CA GLU A 183 -16.29 -33.71 -21.79
C GLU A 183 -15.66 -34.41 -23.01
N ALA A 184 -14.39 -34.76 -22.90
CA ALA A 184 -13.74 -35.68 -23.80
C ALA A 184 -13.59 -37.01 -23.07
N ILE A 185 -14.14 -38.08 -23.64
CA ILE A 185 -13.81 -39.45 -23.24
C ILE A 185 -12.34 -39.65 -23.61
N VAL A 186 -11.45 -39.42 -22.66
CA VAL A 186 -10.04 -39.79 -22.82
C VAL A 186 -9.96 -41.31 -22.64
N ARG A 187 -10.12 -42.06 -23.74
CA ARG A 187 -9.55 -43.41 -23.81
C ARG A 187 -8.04 -43.24 -23.75
N SER A 188 -7.45 -43.76 -22.68
CA SER A 188 -6.01 -43.77 -22.46
C SER A 188 -5.29 -44.30 -23.70
N GLY A 189 -4.56 -43.41 -24.39
CA GLY A 189 -3.69 -43.76 -25.50
C GLY A 189 -4.02 -43.03 -26.81
N ARG A 190 -3.33 -41.88 -27.00
CA ARG A 190 -2.96 -41.25 -28.28
C ARG A 190 -4.00 -40.33 -28.96
N SER A 191 -3.66 -39.04 -29.03
CA SER A 191 -4.11 -38.06 -30.05
C SER A 191 -3.05 -36.95 -30.11
N VAL A 192 -2.20 -36.89 -31.14
CA VAL A 192 -2.37 -36.16 -32.42
C VAL A 192 -2.87 -34.73 -32.22
N ALA A 193 -2.04 -33.79 -32.69
CA ALA A 193 -2.26 -32.35 -32.65
C ALA A 193 -3.59 -31.93 -33.30
N ALA A 194 -4.28 -31.00 -32.63
CA ALA A 194 -5.29 -30.16 -33.24
C ALA A 194 -5.05 -28.74 -32.73
N ASP A 195 -4.78 -27.88 -33.70
CA ASP A 195 -4.57 -26.44 -33.63
C ASP A 195 -5.83 -25.77 -33.08
N ASP A 196 -5.71 -25.07 -31.95
CA ASP A 196 -6.78 -24.24 -31.39
C ASP A 196 -6.08 -23.03 -30.74
N GLU A 197 -6.02 -21.94 -31.50
CA GLU A 197 -5.61 -20.58 -31.10
C GLU A 197 -6.54 -20.06 -29.99
N ALA A 198 -6.43 -20.63 -28.80
CA ALA A 198 -6.97 -20.08 -27.57
C ALA A 198 -5.86 -19.25 -26.93
N SER A 199 -5.98 -17.93 -27.05
CA SER A 199 -5.08 -16.93 -26.45
C SER A 199 -4.72 -17.34 -25.02
N THR A 200 -3.47 -17.75 -24.85
CA THR A 200 -2.92 -18.12 -23.56
C THR A 200 -2.79 -16.85 -22.73
N LEU A 201 -3.77 -16.60 -21.85
CA LEU A 201 -3.60 -15.71 -20.71
C LEU A 201 -2.53 -16.33 -19.82
N THR A 202 -1.27 -16.00 -20.11
CA THR A 202 -0.13 -16.42 -19.31
C THR A 202 -0.32 -15.91 -17.88
N ALA A 203 -0.25 -16.83 -16.92
CA ALA A 203 -0.38 -16.52 -15.51
C ALA A 203 0.67 -15.48 -15.11
N GLY A 204 0.23 -14.24 -14.89
CA GLY A 204 1.06 -13.18 -14.30
C GLY A 204 0.94 -11.79 -14.95
N LYS A 205 0.56 -11.69 -16.23
CA LYS A 205 0.34 -10.40 -16.90
C LYS A 205 -1.06 -10.36 -17.49
N GLY A 206 -1.97 -9.66 -16.80
CA GLY A 206 -3.30 -9.39 -17.35
C GLY A 206 -3.19 -8.72 -18.73
N ALA A 207 -4.00 -9.16 -19.68
CA ALA A 207 -4.02 -8.56 -21.01
C ALA A 207 -4.68 -7.17 -20.94
N VAL A 208 -4.07 -6.16 -21.57
CA VAL A 208 -4.71 -4.87 -21.79
C VAL A 208 -5.85 -5.08 -22.77
N HIS A 209 -7.08 -4.85 -22.31
CA HIS A 209 -8.29 -5.00 -23.11
C HIS A 209 -8.60 -3.76 -23.90
N GLN A 210 -8.51 -2.60 -23.25
CA GLN A 210 -8.76 -1.34 -23.93
C GLN A 210 -7.89 -0.22 -23.34
N ARG A 211 -7.47 0.68 -24.21
CA ARG A 211 -6.79 1.94 -23.86
C ARG A 211 -7.61 3.07 -24.48
N LEU A 212 -8.13 3.96 -23.65
CA LEU A 212 -8.96 5.09 -24.05
C LEU A 212 -8.21 6.38 -23.72
N GLU A 213 -7.88 7.15 -24.76
CA GLU A 213 -7.32 8.49 -24.62
C GLU A 213 -8.46 9.49 -24.62
N LEU A 214 -8.59 10.25 -23.54
CA LEU A 214 -9.74 11.11 -23.27
C LEU A 214 -9.24 12.50 -22.90
N ARG A 215 -10.11 13.49 -23.04
CA ARG A 215 -9.88 14.84 -22.53
C ARG A 215 -10.99 15.18 -21.56
N LEU A 216 -10.62 15.60 -20.35
CA LEU A 216 -11.60 16.01 -19.35
C LEU A 216 -12.35 17.26 -19.81
N ASP A 217 -13.58 17.41 -19.34
CA ASP A 217 -14.38 18.62 -19.53
C ASP A 217 -13.84 19.80 -18.69
N ALA A 218 -14.55 20.93 -18.70
CA ALA A 218 -14.14 22.11 -17.93
C ALA A 218 -14.18 21.91 -16.41
N ALA A 219 -14.98 20.96 -15.91
CA ALA A 219 -15.07 20.60 -14.49
C ALA A 219 -14.01 19.57 -14.07
N GLY A 220 -13.14 19.13 -14.99
CA GLY A 220 -12.14 18.10 -14.71
C GLY A 220 -12.74 16.70 -14.61
N THR A 221 -13.85 16.45 -15.32
CA THR A 221 -14.53 15.15 -15.36
C THR A 221 -14.62 14.59 -16.77
N ALA A 222 -14.78 13.26 -16.88
CA ALA A 222 -15.11 12.60 -18.14
C ALA A 222 -15.86 11.30 -17.86
N ARG A 223 -16.73 10.90 -18.78
CA ARG A 223 -17.35 9.57 -18.78
C ARG A 223 -16.73 8.73 -19.89
N ALA A 224 -16.43 7.48 -19.57
CA ALA A 224 -15.94 6.50 -20.53
C ALA A 224 -16.77 5.21 -20.42
N THR A 225 -16.85 4.47 -21.51
CA THR A 225 -17.46 3.15 -21.53
C THR A 225 -16.44 2.17 -22.09
N ILE A 226 -16.10 1.16 -21.30
CA ILE A 226 -15.25 0.08 -21.75
C ILE A 226 -16.15 -0.93 -22.45
N THR A 227 -15.90 -1.17 -23.72
CA THR A 227 -16.78 -1.97 -24.59
C THR A 227 -16.21 -3.35 -24.86
N GLU A 228 -16.99 -4.21 -25.54
CA GLU A 228 -16.55 -5.52 -26.03
C GLU A 228 -16.01 -6.44 -24.94
N LEU A 229 -16.59 -6.37 -23.73
CA LEU A 229 -16.11 -7.16 -22.60
C LEU A 229 -16.28 -8.66 -22.89
N PRO A 230 -15.23 -9.48 -22.72
CA PRO A 230 -15.28 -10.89 -23.08
C PRO A 230 -16.24 -11.64 -22.15
N GLN A 231 -17.10 -12.49 -22.70
CA GLN A 231 -18.01 -13.35 -21.93
C GLN A 231 -17.24 -14.54 -21.34
N ALA A 232 -16.36 -14.28 -20.38
CA ALA A 232 -15.50 -15.29 -19.79
C ALA A 232 -16.28 -16.29 -18.92
N ALA A 233 -15.96 -17.58 -19.07
CA ALA A 233 -16.52 -18.65 -18.24
C ALA A 233 -15.87 -18.73 -16.85
N VAL A 234 -14.77 -17.98 -16.63
CA VAL A 234 -14.04 -17.90 -15.37
C VAL A 234 -14.24 -16.53 -14.72
N PRO A 235 -14.18 -16.44 -13.38
CA PRO A 235 -14.16 -15.16 -12.68
C PRO A 235 -12.94 -14.33 -13.09
N LEU A 236 -13.15 -13.05 -13.44
CA LEU A 236 -12.09 -12.12 -13.80
C LEU A 236 -12.19 -10.85 -12.96
N ASP A 237 -11.08 -10.17 -12.80
CA ASP A 237 -11.02 -8.81 -12.28
C ASP A 237 -10.61 -7.87 -13.41
N PHE A 238 -11.32 -6.75 -13.54
CA PHE A 238 -10.92 -5.63 -14.39
C PHE A 238 -10.13 -4.64 -13.56
N LEU A 239 -8.82 -4.54 -13.79
CA LEU A 239 -8.04 -3.43 -13.27
C LEU A 239 -8.21 -2.23 -14.21
N LEU A 240 -8.72 -1.14 -13.68
CA LEU A 240 -8.83 0.14 -14.35
C LEU A 240 -7.73 1.04 -13.83
N GLU A 241 -6.92 1.58 -14.73
CA GLU A 241 -5.84 2.52 -14.43
C GLU A 241 -6.07 3.83 -15.17
N LEU A 242 -6.10 4.94 -14.46
CA LEU A 242 -6.20 6.28 -15.02
C LEU A 242 -4.86 6.97 -14.86
N GLU A 243 -4.25 7.30 -15.99
CA GLU A 243 -2.98 8.03 -16.10
C GLU A 243 -3.25 9.48 -16.50
N TYR A 244 -2.55 10.42 -15.86
CA TYR A 244 -2.65 11.86 -16.14
C TYR A 244 -1.35 12.56 -15.75
N SER A 245 -0.99 13.62 -16.47
CA SER A 245 0.16 14.46 -16.12
C SER A 245 -0.25 15.61 -15.21
N ASP A 246 0.55 15.90 -14.19
CA ASP A 246 0.37 17.08 -13.36
C ASP A 246 0.91 18.36 -14.08
N PRO A 247 0.70 19.57 -13.54
CA PRO A 247 1.21 20.81 -14.13
C PRO A 247 2.73 20.92 -14.16
N LYS A 248 3.45 20.08 -13.41
CA LYS A 248 4.91 19.99 -13.41
C LYS A 248 5.41 18.96 -14.43
N GLY A 249 4.51 18.29 -15.15
CA GLY A 249 4.82 17.27 -16.16
C GLY A 249 5.00 15.86 -15.59
N GLU A 250 4.75 15.66 -14.29
CA GLU A 250 4.87 14.35 -13.65
C GLU A 250 3.66 13.48 -13.99
N VAL A 251 3.89 12.25 -14.44
CA VAL A 251 2.81 11.31 -14.74
C VAL A 251 2.36 10.63 -13.44
N GLN A 252 1.07 10.74 -13.15
CA GLN A 252 0.41 10.13 -12.01
C GLN A 252 -0.53 9.03 -12.50
N THR A 253 -0.67 7.98 -11.70
CA THR A 253 -1.58 6.87 -11.98
C THR A 253 -2.43 6.56 -10.76
N VAL A 254 -3.74 6.42 -10.97
CA VAL A 254 -4.66 5.87 -9.96
C VAL A 254 -5.32 4.62 -10.51
N ALA A 255 -5.64 3.66 -9.65
CA ALA A 255 -6.22 2.41 -10.08
C ALA A 255 -7.38 1.95 -9.20
N THR A 256 -8.33 1.23 -9.79
CA THR A 256 -9.41 0.54 -9.08
C THR A 256 -9.70 -0.80 -9.76
N THR A 257 -10.26 -1.74 -9.00
CA THR A 257 -10.58 -3.07 -9.51
C THR A 257 -12.08 -3.30 -9.49
N VAL A 258 -12.63 -3.71 -10.63
CA VAL A 258 -14.03 -4.11 -10.78
C VAL A 258 -14.11 -5.62 -10.92
N ARG A 259 -14.98 -6.25 -10.12
CA ARG A 259 -15.22 -7.69 -10.22
C ARG A 259 -16.11 -7.98 -11.41
N TYR A 260 -15.68 -8.91 -12.25
CA TYR A 260 -16.40 -9.30 -13.46
C TYR A 260 -16.55 -10.82 -13.56
N GLY A 261 -17.65 -11.27 -14.14
CA GLY A 261 -17.85 -12.67 -14.40
C GLY A 261 -19.07 -12.93 -15.25
N ARG A 262 -19.37 -14.20 -15.49
CA ARG A 262 -20.59 -14.63 -16.14
C ARG A 262 -21.53 -15.27 -15.13
N ARG A 263 -22.84 -15.19 -15.37
CA ARG A 263 -23.83 -15.95 -14.59
C ARG A 263 -23.62 -17.43 -14.89
N LEU A 264 -23.19 -18.19 -13.89
CA LEU A 264 -23.11 -19.65 -14.00
C LEU A 264 -24.52 -20.22 -13.91
N SER A 265 -24.97 -20.89 -14.97
CA SER A 265 -26.20 -21.69 -14.92
C SER A 265 -25.86 -23.00 -14.23
N LEU A 266 -26.28 -23.16 -12.97
CA LEU A 266 -26.33 -24.47 -12.34
C LEU A 266 -27.50 -25.23 -13.00
N ARG A 267 -27.20 -26.14 -13.94
CA ARG A 267 -28.19 -27.15 -14.36
C ARG A 267 -28.14 -28.25 -13.31
N GLY A 268 -29.27 -28.45 -12.62
CA GLY A 268 -29.53 -29.62 -11.78
C GLY A 268 -30.09 -30.77 -12.59
#